data_AF-A0A7J8TNA0-F1
#
_entry.id   AF-A0A7J8TNA0-F1
#
_cell.length_a   1.000
_cell.length_b   1.000
_cell.length_c   1.000
_cell.angle_alpha   90.00
_cell.angle_beta   90.00
_cell.angle_gamma   90.00
#
_symmetry.space_group_name_H-M   'P 1'
#
loop_
_entity.id
_entity.type
_entity.pdbx_description
1 polymer ?
#
loop_
_entity_poly.entity_id
_entity_poly.type
_entity_poly.pdbx_seq_one_letter_code
_entity_poly.pdbx_strand_id
1 'polypeptide(L)'
;MSFPPNYPNSPPTVKFTSEIWHPNVYPDGRVCISILHPPGDDPNGYELASERWMPVHTVESIVLSIISMLSSPNDESPANVEA
;
A
#
# COMPACT_ATOMS: atom_id res chain seq x y z
N MET A 1 10.75 2.18 4.97
CA MET A 1 9.97 0.93 5.12
C MET A 1 10.24 0.40 6.51
N SER A 2 9.20 0.04 7.27
CA SER A 2 9.32 -0.50 8.63
C SER A 2 8.60 -1.85 8.70
N PHE A 3 9.29 -2.88 9.16
CA PHE A 3 8.78 -4.25 9.19
C PHE A 3 8.19 -4.56 10.57
N PRO A 4 7.03 -5.23 10.64
CA PRO A 4 6.47 -5.64 11.93
C PRO A 4 7.23 -6.86 12.49
N PRO A 5 7.16 -7.11 13.82
CA PRO A 5 7.81 -8.26 14.44
C PRO A 5 7.35 -9.62 13.93
N ASN A 6 6.14 -9.69 13.35
CA ASN A 6 5.53 -10.90 12.81
C ASN A 6 5.68 -11.02 11.28
N TYR A 7 6.52 -10.21 10.63
CA TYR A 7 6.83 -10.38 9.22
C TYR A 7 7.35 -11.81 8.94
N PRO A 8 6.90 -12.49 7.86
CA PRO A 8 6.08 -12.00 6.74
C PRO A 8 4.56 -12.20 6.91
N ASN A 9 4.06 -12.53 8.09
CA ASN A 9 2.60 -12.71 8.28
C ASN A 9 1.81 -11.41 8.18
N SER A 10 2.45 -10.27 8.42
CA SER A 10 1.87 -8.94 8.20
C SER A 10 2.78 -8.09 7.32
N PRO A 11 2.21 -7.18 6.51
CA PRO A 11 2.97 -6.34 5.60
C PRO A 11 3.85 -5.35 6.36
N PRO A 12 4.95 -4.88 5.77
CA PRO A 12 5.65 -3.69 6.26
C PRO A 12 4.81 -2.43 6.03
N THR A 13 5.13 -1.36 6.75
CA THR A 13 4.63 -0.02 6.46
C THR A 13 5.64 0.75 5.59
N VAL A 14 5.14 1.51 4.63
CA VAL A 14 5.96 2.34 3.73
C VAL A 14 5.56 3.80 3.87
N LYS A 15 6.57 4.67 3.96
CA LYS A 15 6.41 6.11 4.08
C LYS A 15 7.47 6.82 3.24
N PHE A 16 7.06 7.80 2.45
CA PHE A 16 7.95 8.75 1.81
C PHE A 16 8.51 9.73 2.84
N THR A 17 9.81 10.00 2.75
CA THR A 17 10.51 10.99 3.58
C THR A 17 10.49 12.38 2.96
N SER A 18 10.39 12.45 1.64
CA SER A 18 10.18 13.69 0.89
C SER A 18 8.69 14.03 0.86
N GLU A 19 8.39 15.32 0.67
CA GLU A 19 7.04 15.76 0.35
C GLU A 19 6.59 15.15 -0.98
N ILE A 20 5.37 14.63 -1.02
CA ILE A 20 4.77 14.03 -2.20
C ILE A 20 3.27 14.33 -2.19
N TRP A 21 2.75 14.71 -3.35
CA TRP A 21 1.33 14.93 -3.55
C TRP A 21 0.77 13.84 -4.44
N HIS A 22 -0.04 12.94 -3.87
CA HIS A 22 -0.52 11.76 -4.58
C HIS A 22 -1.81 11.20 -3.94
N PRO A 23 -2.82 10.77 -4.72
CA PRO A 23 -4.08 10.22 -4.20
C PRO A 23 -3.89 9.07 -3.21
N ASN A 24 -2.94 8.17 -3.47
CA ASN A 24 -2.66 7.00 -2.63
C ASN A 24 -1.56 7.21 -1.58
N VAL A 25 -1.19 8.46 -1.27
CA VAL A 25 -0.23 8.79 -0.21
C VAL A 25 -0.87 9.76 0.78
N TYR A 26 -0.93 9.37 2.05
CA TYR A 26 -1.44 10.23 3.11
C TYR A 26 -0.59 11.51 3.28
N PRO A 27 -1.14 12.59 3.87
CA PRO A 27 -0.37 13.82 4.13
C PRO A 27 0.88 13.62 4.99
N ASP A 28 0.92 12.55 5.80
CA ASP A 28 2.10 12.18 6.60
C ASP A 28 3.14 11.35 5.81
N GLY A 29 2.93 11.14 4.51
CA GLY A 29 3.79 10.39 3.61
C GLY A 29 3.55 8.88 3.59
N ARG A 30 2.64 8.33 4.40
CA ARG A 30 2.34 6.89 4.37
C ARG A 30 1.69 6.48 3.05
N VAL A 31 2.13 5.35 2.49
CA VAL A 31 1.59 4.79 1.24
C VAL A 31 0.41 3.87 1.55
N CYS A 32 -0.67 4.00 0.77
CA CYS A 32 -1.88 3.20 0.90
C CYS A 32 -2.22 2.50 -0.41
N ILE A 33 -1.85 1.23 -0.54
CA ILE A 33 -2.15 0.39 -1.71
C ILE A 33 -2.42 -1.04 -1.24
N SER A 34 -3.20 -1.79 -2.03
CA SER A 34 -3.73 -3.11 -1.66
C SER A 34 -2.66 -4.08 -1.14
N ILE A 35 -1.49 -4.17 -1.78
CA ILE A 35 -0.37 -5.05 -1.36
C ILE A 35 0.12 -4.77 0.07
N LEU A 36 -0.13 -3.58 0.63
CA LEU A 36 0.22 -3.20 2.00
C LEU A 36 -0.93 -3.33 3.00
N HIS A 37 -2.12 -3.72 2.55
CA HIS A 37 -3.27 -3.95 3.43
C HIS A 37 -3.16 -5.30 4.16
N PRO A 38 -3.73 -5.41 5.37
CA PRO A 38 -3.73 -6.67 6.12
C PRO A 38 -4.29 -7.85 5.31
N PRO A 39 -3.76 -9.07 5.50
CA PRO A 39 -4.22 -10.26 4.81
C PRO A 39 -5.68 -10.60 5.17
N GLY A 40 -6.34 -11.32 4.27
CA GLY A 40 -7.72 -11.77 4.43
C GLY A 40 -8.71 -11.00 3.57
N ASP A 41 -10.00 -11.23 3.80
CA ASP A 41 -11.07 -10.57 3.05
C ASP A 41 -11.17 -9.09 3.43
N ASP A 42 -11.39 -8.23 2.44
CA ASP A 42 -11.64 -6.82 2.68
C ASP A 42 -13.00 -6.62 3.36
N PRO A 43 -13.08 -5.97 4.53
CA PRO A 43 -14.35 -5.72 5.21
C PRO A 43 -15.38 -4.94 4.37
N ASN A 44 -14.90 -4.14 3.42
CA ASN A 44 -15.73 -3.32 2.55
C ASN A 44 -16.04 -3.98 1.20
N GLY A 45 -15.37 -5.10 0.88
CA GLY A 45 -15.55 -5.84 -0.37
C GLY A 45 -15.03 -5.15 -1.63
N TYR A 46 -14.15 -4.15 -1.50
CA TYR A 46 -13.56 -3.46 -2.66
C TYR A 46 -12.36 -4.21 -3.23
N GLU A 47 -11.65 -4.97 -2.40
CA GLU A 47 -10.43 -5.67 -2.79
C GLU A 47 -10.58 -7.19 -2.60
N LEU A 48 -10.01 -7.96 -3.51
CA LEU A 48 -9.86 -9.39 -3.36
C LEU A 48 -8.75 -9.70 -2.36
N ALA A 49 -8.88 -10.79 -1.60
CA ALA A 49 -7.83 -11.26 -0.70
C ALA A 49 -6.48 -11.50 -1.41
N SER A 50 -6.50 -11.81 -2.71
CA SER A 50 -5.31 -11.98 -3.56
C SER A 50 -4.62 -10.67 -3.96
N GLU A 51 -5.30 -9.53 -3.84
CA GLU A 51 -4.74 -8.20 -4.10
C GLU A 51 -4.09 -7.60 -2.84
N ARG A 52 -4.41 -8.19 -1.67
CA ARG A 52 -3.91 -7.79 -0.36
C ARG A 52 -2.60 -8.51 -0.01
N TRP A 53 -2.04 -8.20 1.15
CA TRP A 53 -0.79 -8.82 1.58
C TRP A 53 -0.88 -10.35 1.66
N MET A 54 0.12 -11.01 1.09
CA MET A 54 0.36 -12.44 1.20
C MET A 54 1.84 -12.64 1.55
N PRO A 55 2.22 -13.62 2.41
CA PRO A 55 3.60 -13.86 2.80
C PRO A 55 4.57 -14.19 1.65
N VAL A 56 4.07 -14.43 0.43
CA VAL A 56 4.85 -14.63 -0.80
C VAL A 56 5.40 -13.32 -1.37
N HIS A 57 4.82 -12.17 -1.00
CA HIS A 57 5.29 -10.87 -1.47
C HIS A 57 6.65 -10.51 -0.89
N THR A 58 7.48 -9.94 -1.75
CA THR A 58 8.84 -9.50 -1.44
C THR A 58 8.90 -7.97 -1.40
N VAL A 59 9.97 -7.43 -0.84
CA VAL A 59 10.28 -5.99 -0.91
C VAL A 59 10.31 -5.50 -2.35
N GLU A 60 10.82 -6.31 -3.28
CA GLU A 60 10.82 -6.02 -4.72
C GLU A 60 9.40 -5.85 -5.25
N SER A 61 8.49 -6.78 -4.95
CA SER A 61 7.09 -6.68 -5.38
C SER A 61 6.39 -5.42 -4.82
N ILE A 62 6.71 -5.03 -3.58
CA ILE A 62 6.19 -3.78 -2.99
C ILE A 62 6.68 -2.56 -3.77
N VAL A 63 7.98 -2.49 -4.06
CA VAL A 63 8.57 -1.36 -4.78
C VAL A 63 8.03 -1.28 -6.21
N LEU A 64 7.84 -2.42 -6.89
CA LEU A 64 7.19 -2.47 -8.20
C LEU A 64 5.76 -1.95 -8.16
N SER A 65 4.97 -2.34 -7.15
CA SER A 65 3.62 -1.79 -6.96
C SER A 65 3.63 -0.28 -6.72
N ILE A 66 4.61 0.25 -5.97
CA ILE A 66 4.75 1.71 -5.77
C ILE A 66 5.10 2.42 -7.08
N ILE A 67 6.00 1.86 -7.90
CA ILE A 67 6.34 2.44 -9.22
C ILE A 67 5.10 2.46 -10.13
N SER A 68 4.33 1.37 -10.13
CA SER A 68 3.07 1.30 -10.87
C SER A 68 2.07 2.34 -10.38
N MET A 69 1.90 2.48 -9.07
CA MET A 69 1.03 3.48 -8.44
C MET A 69 1.42 4.90 -8.84
N LEU A 70 2.72 5.24 -8.82
CA LEU A 70 3.19 6.57 -9.24
C LEU A 70 2.98 6.84 -10.74
N SER A 71 2.96 5.80 -11.56
CA SER A 71 2.75 5.90 -13.01
C SER A 71 1.27 5.96 -13.39
N SER A 72 0.39 5.43 -12.55
CA SER A 72 -1.05 5.36 -12.77
C SER A 72 -1.76 5.52 -11.41
N PRO A 73 -2.03 6.77 -11.00
CA PRO A 73 -2.71 7.05 -9.74
C PRO A 73 -4.06 6.33 -9.67
N ASN A 74 -4.39 5.74 -8.53
CA ASN A 74 -5.68 5.10 -8.30
C ASN A 74 -6.59 6.05 -7.49
N ASP A 75 -7.63 6.58 -8.15
CA ASP A 75 -8.62 7.52 -7.60
C ASP A 75 -9.88 6.82 -7.05
N GLU A 76 -10.03 5.51 -7.21
CA GLU A 76 -11.17 4.75 -6.67
C GLU A 76 -11.09 4.58 -5.15
N SER A 77 -9.89 4.70 -4.56
CA SER A 77 -9.65 4.60 -3.12
C SER A 77 -8.54 5.54 -2.66
N PRO A 78 -8.80 6.86 -2.63
CA PRO A 78 -7.79 7.86 -2.30
C PRO A 78 -7.52 7.89 -0.78
N ALA A 79 -6.25 7.81 -0.41
CA ALA A 79 -5.75 8.13 0.93
C ALA A 79 -5.68 9.64 1.18
N ASN A 80 -5.59 10.42 0.11
CA ASN A 80 -5.61 11.87 0.12
C ASN A 80 -6.69 12.37 -0.85
N VAL A 81 -7.78 12.88 -0.30
CA VAL A 81 -8.99 13.29 -1.04
C VAL A 81 -8.78 14.60 -1.81
N GLU A 82 -7.79 15.41 -1.42
CA GLU A 82 -7.50 16.67 -2.07
C GLU A 82 -6.55 16.51 -3.28
N ALA A 83 -5.92 15.34 -3.42
CA ALA A 83 -4.87 15.08 -4.40
C ALA A 83 -5.37 14.58 -5.76
#